data_AF-A0A8H5IND1-F1
#
_entry.id   AF-A0A8H5IND1-F1
#
_cell.length_a   1.000
_cell.length_b   1.000
_cell.length_c   1.000
_cell.angle_alpha   90.00
_cell.angle_beta   90.00
_cell.angle_gamma   90.00
#
_symmetry.space_group_name_H-M   'P 1'
#
loop_
_entity.id
_entity.type
_entity.pdbx_description
1 polymer ?
#
loop_
_entity_poly.entity_id
_entity_poly.type
_entity_poly.pdbx_seq_one_letter_code
_entity_poly.pdbx_strand_id
1 'polypeptide(L)'
;MMSPQSSTQAQSKLCSLPPKVLINILRHASDYSDQMNLSRACRKLYNMLILHIYADAGKQLEWRHMFEAAEDGNCRTLARCLEAGAPVDYREQEDCVRPLQMAIAFCRPLTVKWLLAHGANPNFMRDDDEAIYATCPLDAAVYLAIRPKIDWDIPLRWKFKGFKAPSSNRLAQNAREMIKILRQAGADEEPLGVLERDHLDSIEAGVFCCPQHKSRL
;
A
#
# COMPACT_ATOMS: atom_id res chain seq x y z
N MET A 1 -14.26 -55.90 -3.75
CA MET A 1 -13.36 -55.38 -4.79
C MET A 1 -13.65 -53.89 -4.94
N MET A 2 -12.84 -53.04 -4.30
CA MET A 2 -12.94 -51.58 -4.39
C MET A 2 -12.08 -51.11 -5.55
N SER A 3 -12.68 -50.50 -6.56
CA SER A 3 -11.96 -49.82 -7.64
C SER A 3 -11.31 -48.55 -7.08
N PRO A 4 -10.00 -48.32 -7.30
CA PRO A 4 -9.41 -47.02 -6.99
C PRO A 4 -9.87 -46.05 -8.07
N GLN A 5 -10.75 -45.10 -7.71
CA GLN A 5 -10.97 -43.92 -8.53
C GLN A 5 -9.68 -43.10 -8.53
N SER A 6 -8.79 -43.38 -9.48
CA SER A 6 -7.73 -42.48 -9.90
C SER A 6 -8.41 -41.25 -10.51
N SER A 7 -8.57 -40.21 -9.71
CA SER A 7 -8.97 -38.87 -10.14
C SER A 7 -7.85 -38.27 -10.99
N THR A 8 -7.77 -38.67 -12.26
CA THR A 8 -7.07 -37.90 -13.29
C THR A 8 -7.76 -36.56 -13.40
N GLN A 9 -7.23 -35.58 -12.68
CA GLN A 9 -7.61 -34.18 -12.79
C GLN A 9 -7.46 -33.78 -14.26
N ALA A 10 -8.58 -33.67 -15.00
CA ALA A 10 -8.57 -33.31 -16.40
C ALA A 10 -7.81 -31.99 -16.57
N GLN A 11 -6.60 -32.06 -17.11
CA GLN A 11 -5.75 -30.90 -17.24
C GLN A 11 -6.42 -29.95 -18.23
N SER A 12 -6.82 -28.76 -17.75
CA SER A 12 -7.54 -27.79 -18.57
C SER A 12 -6.78 -27.50 -19.88
N LYS A 13 -7.47 -27.63 -21.03
CA LYS A 13 -6.91 -27.35 -22.38
C LYS A 13 -6.37 -25.93 -22.50
N LEU A 14 -6.95 -24.99 -21.74
CA LEU A 14 -6.46 -23.61 -21.68
C LEU A 14 -5.08 -23.55 -21.01
N CYS A 15 -4.88 -24.30 -19.92
CA CYS A 15 -3.62 -24.31 -19.18
C CYS A 15 -2.47 -25.00 -19.94
N SER A 16 -2.76 -25.77 -21.00
CA SER A 16 -1.75 -26.38 -21.86
C SER A 16 -1.31 -25.49 -23.03
N LEU A 17 -1.97 -24.34 -23.24
CA LEU A 17 -1.60 -23.43 -24.33
C LEU A 17 -0.24 -22.76 -24.08
N PRO A 18 0.50 -22.41 -25.15
CA PRO A 18 1.75 -21.66 -25.03
C PRO A 18 1.53 -20.27 -24.40
N PRO A 19 2.51 -19.73 -23.65
CA PRO A 19 2.39 -18.43 -23.00
C PRO A 19 1.97 -17.29 -23.93
N LYS A 20 2.52 -17.24 -25.16
CA LYS A 20 2.16 -16.23 -26.17
C LYS A 20 0.67 -16.23 -26.53
N VAL A 21 0.07 -17.42 -26.65
CA VAL A 21 -1.36 -17.54 -26.98
C VAL A 21 -2.21 -17.06 -25.80
N LEU A 22 -1.83 -17.42 -24.58
CA LEU A 22 -2.50 -16.97 -23.37
C LEU A 22 -2.43 -15.45 -23.17
N ILE A 23 -1.29 -14.82 -23.46
CA ILE A 23 -1.14 -13.36 -23.44
C ILE A 23 -2.01 -12.71 -24.53
N ASN A 24 -2.11 -13.30 -25.72
CA ASN A 24 -3.01 -12.80 -26.76
C ASN A 24 -4.47 -12.89 -26.33
N ILE A 25 -4.89 -13.99 -25.70
CA ILE A 25 -6.24 -14.12 -25.13
C ILE A 25 -6.48 -13.03 -24.08
N LEU A 26 -5.50 -12.81 -23.19
CA LEU A 26 -5.58 -11.77 -22.16
C LEU A 26 -5.82 -10.38 -22.76
N ARG A 27 -5.09 -10.02 -23.83
CA ARG A 27 -5.24 -8.73 -24.53
C ARG A 27 -6.61 -8.51 -25.18
N HIS A 28 -7.36 -9.59 -25.44
CA HIS A 28 -8.71 -9.51 -26.00
C HIS A 28 -9.80 -9.46 -24.92
N ALA A 29 -9.45 -9.63 -23.64
CA ALA A 29 -10.39 -9.41 -22.55
C ALA A 29 -10.75 -7.91 -22.46
N SER A 30 -12.03 -7.62 -22.21
CA SER A 30 -12.64 -6.29 -22.32
C SER A 30 -12.00 -5.25 -21.40
N ASP A 31 -11.73 -5.63 -20.16
CA ASP A 31 -11.22 -4.73 -19.13
C ASP A 31 -10.29 -5.44 -18.13
N TYR A 32 -9.71 -4.66 -17.22
CA TYR A 32 -8.81 -5.17 -16.17
C TYR A 32 -9.46 -6.25 -15.28
N SER A 33 -10.77 -6.14 -15.02
CA SER A 33 -11.48 -7.10 -14.18
C SER A 33 -11.51 -8.47 -14.85
N ASP A 34 -11.82 -8.52 -16.14
CA ASP A 34 -11.83 -9.75 -16.94
C ASP A 34 -10.44 -10.38 -17.02
N GLN A 35 -9.42 -9.56 -17.25
CA GLN A 35 -8.02 -9.99 -17.24
C GLN A 35 -7.63 -10.62 -15.90
N MET A 36 -8.00 -9.98 -14.80
CA MET A 36 -7.70 -10.45 -13.45
C MET A 36 -8.48 -11.72 -13.11
N ASN A 37 -9.75 -11.82 -13.51
CA ASN A 37 -10.58 -13.02 -13.35
C ASN A 37 -9.98 -14.22 -14.10
N LEU A 38 -9.55 -14.01 -15.35
CA LEU A 38 -8.88 -15.04 -16.15
C LEU A 38 -7.60 -15.53 -15.45
N SER A 39 -6.76 -14.61 -14.98
CA SER A 39 -5.52 -14.99 -14.28
C SER A 39 -5.79 -15.79 -13.02
N ARG A 40 -6.85 -15.45 -12.27
CA ARG A 40 -7.18 -16.06 -10.98
C ARG A 40 -7.91 -17.40 -11.10
N ALA A 41 -8.30 -17.81 -12.31
CA ALA A 41 -8.96 -19.10 -12.54
C ALA A 41 -8.10 -20.28 -12.09
N CYS A 42 -6.78 -20.19 -12.19
CA CYS A 42 -5.88 -21.18 -11.60
C CYS A 42 -4.47 -20.60 -11.32
N ARG A 43 -3.73 -21.27 -10.43
CA ARG A 43 -2.37 -20.86 -10.03
C ARG A 43 -1.38 -20.74 -11.20
N LYS A 44 -1.50 -21.61 -12.22
CA LYS A 44 -0.63 -21.56 -13.40
C LYS A 44 -0.87 -20.30 -14.22
N LEU A 45 -2.13 -19.97 -14.48
CA LEU A 45 -2.50 -18.75 -15.21
C LEU A 45 -2.13 -17.51 -14.40
N TYR A 46 -2.35 -17.52 -13.08
CA TYR A 46 -1.99 -16.41 -12.21
C TYR A 46 -0.50 -16.09 -12.31
N ASN A 47 0.36 -17.09 -12.08
CA ASN A 47 1.81 -16.90 -12.11
C ASN A 47 2.32 -16.43 -13.48
N MET A 48 1.65 -16.82 -14.57
CA MET A 48 2.08 -16.46 -15.93
C MET A 48 1.59 -15.08 -16.35
N LEU A 49 0.33 -14.74 -16.04
CA LEU A 49 -0.33 -13.55 -16.57
C LEU A 49 -0.24 -12.33 -15.66
N ILE A 50 -0.06 -12.50 -14.34
CA ILE A 50 -0.22 -11.39 -13.40
C ILE A 50 0.71 -10.20 -13.66
N LEU A 51 1.96 -10.46 -14.09
CA LEU A 51 2.91 -9.40 -14.41
C LEU A 51 2.54 -8.65 -15.70
N HIS A 52 2.01 -9.36 -16.71
CA HIS A 52 1.50 -8.73 -17.92
C HIS A 52 0.30 -7.85 -17.61
N ILE A 53 -0.62 -8.34 -16.78
CA ILE A 53 -1.80 -7.58 -16.35
C ILE A 53 -1.37 -6.31 -15.63
N TYR A 54 -0.46 -6.41 -14.64
CA TYR A 54 0.00 -5.22 -13.92
C TYR A 54 0.82 -4.27 -14.80
N ALA A 55 1.61 -4.74 -15.76
CA ALA A 55 2.38 -3.88 -16.65
C ALA A 55 1.47 -3.09 -17.60
N ASP A 56 0.46 -3.75 -18.17
CA ASP A 56 -0.49 -3.12 -19.09
C ASP A 56 -1.46 -2.19 -18.34
N ALA A 57 -2.10 -2.71 -17.28
CA ALA A 57 -3.03 -1.94 -16.46
C ALA A 57 -2.32 -0.80 -15.71
N GLY A 58 -1.07 -1.00 -15.31
CA GLY A 58 -0.27 0.02 -14.64
C GLY A 58 -0.10 1.28 -15.48
N LYS A 59 0.16 1.14 -16.78
CA LYS A 59 0.27 2.29 -17.69
C LYS A 59 -1.09 2.93 -17.99
N GLN A 60 -2.14 2.14 -18.10
CA GLN A 60 -3.49 2.62 -18.46
C GLN A 60 -4.25 3.24 -17.28
N LEU A 61 -3.96 2.78 -16.06
CA LEU A 61 -4.64 3.16 -14.83
C LEU A 61 -3.67 3.81 -13.84
N GLU A 62 -2.58 4.40 -14.32
CA GLU A 62 -1.64 5.18 -13.52
C GLU A 62 -1.18 4.47 -12.23
N TRP A 63 -0.89 3.18 -12.34
CA TRP A 63 -0.48 2.32 -11.23
C TRP A 63 -1.44 2.32 -10.03
N ARG A 64 -2.74 2.60 -10.23
CA ARG A 64 -3.78 2.60 -9.18
C ARG A 64 -3.72 1.40 -8.22
N HIS A 65 -3.43 0.21 -8.75
CA HIS A 65 -3.30 -1.02 -7.95
C HIS A 65 -2.18 -0.98 -6.90
N MET A 66 -1.12 -0.21 -7.16
CA MET A 66 -0.04 0.03 -6.23
C MET A 66 -0.55 0.82 -5.01
N PHE A 67 -1.38 1.84 -5.24
CA PHE A 67 -1.99 2.64 -4.18
C PHE A 67 -2.99 1.83 -3.37
N GLU A 68 -3.88 1.07 -4.03
CA GLU A 68 -4.80 0.17 -3.34
C GLU A 68 -4.06 -0.88 -2.50
N ALA A 69 -2.92 -1.38 -2.99
CA ALA A 69 -2.08 -2.31 -2.25
C ALA A 69 -1.36 -1.66 -1.07
N ALA A 70 -0.88 -0.42 -1.22
CA ALA A 70 -0.31 0.35 -0.12
C ALA A 70 -1.35 0.59 0.99
N GLU A 71 -2.55 0.99 0.59
CA GLU A 71 -3.72 1.21 1.43
C GLU A 71 -4.16 -0.06 2.19
N ASP A 72 -4.25 -1.19 1.49
CA ASP A 72 -4.62 -2.50 2.06
C ASP A 72 -3.52 -3.11 2.94
N GLY A 73 -2.28 -2.62 2.80
CA GLY A 73 -1.08 -3.22 3.37
C GLY A 73 -0.65 -4.51 2.69
N ASN A 74 -0.98 -4.67 1.41
CA ASN A 74 -0.70 -5.85 0.61
C ASN A 74 0.67 -5.74 -0.09
N CYS A 75 1.75 -6.00 0.67
CA CYS A 75 3.12 -5.98 0.15
C CYS A 75 3.36 -6.98 -1.00
N ARG A 76 2.56 -8.06 -1.11
CA ARG A 76 2.67 -9.02 -2.22
C ARG A 76 2.22 -8.41 -3.54
N THR A 77 1.13 -7.64 -3.53
CA THR A 77 0.70 -6.92 -4.74
C THR A 77 1.67 -5.80 -5.08
N LEU A 78 2.16 -5.05 -4.10
CA LEU A 78 3.22 -4.06 -4.31
C LEU A 78 4.45 -4.68 -5.00
N ALA A 79 4.93 -5.83 -4.51
CA ALA A 79 6.04 -6.55 -5.13
C ALA A 79 5.77 -6.88 -6.60
N ARG A 80 4.56 -7.35 -6.94
CA ARG A 80 4.18 -7.63 -8.33
C ARG A 80 4.08 -6.38 -9.20
N CYS A 81 3.63 -5.25 -8.65
CA CYS A 81 3.65 -3.98 -9.37
C CYS A 81 5.08 -3.55 -9.70
N LEU A 82 6.01 -3.63 -8.73
CA LEU A 82 7.43 -3.32 -8.96
C LEU A 82 8.05 -4.27 -9.99
N GLU A 83 7.82 -5.58 -9.87
CA GLU A 83 8.27 -6.57 -10.87
C GLU A 83 7.71 -6.30 -12.27
N ALA A 84 6.51 -5.73 -12.37
CA ALA A 84 5.88 -5.31 -13.62
C ALA A 84 6.39 -3.95 -14.14
N GLY A 85 7.29 -3.28 -13.43
CA GLY A 85 7.93 -2.03 -13.83
C GLY A 85 7.33 -0.76 -13.20
N ALA A 86 6.47 -0.87 -12.18
CA ALA A 86 6.01 0.29 -11.43
C ALA A 86 7.18 0.96 -10.70
N PRO A 87 7.35 2.29 -10.81
CA PRO A 87 8.34 2.97 -9.99
C PRO A 87 7.84 3.01 -8.54
N VAL A 88 8.73 2.69 -7.58
CA VAL A 88 8.39 2.64 -6.15
C VAL A 88 7.83 3.97 -5.63
N ASP A 89 8.36 5.08 -6.16
CA ASP A 89 7.98 6.45 -5.88
C ASP A 89 7.09 7.05 -6.97
N TYR A 90 6.26 6.22 -7.64
CA TYR A 90 5.28 6.75 -8.59
C TYR A 90 4.46 7.85 -7.91
N ARG A 91 4.37 9.00 -8.57
CA ARG A 91 3.51 10.10 -8.16
C ARG A 91 2.32 10.10 -9.11
N GLU A 92 1.15 9.86 -8.55
CA GLU A 92 -0.10 9.92 -9.28
C GLU A 92 -0.40 11.38 -9.68
N GLN A 93 -1.01 11.59 -10.86
CA GLN A 93 -1.04 12.90 -11.50
C GLN A 93 -2.10 13.84 -10.90
N GLU A 94 -3.26 13.31 -10.51
CA GLU A 94 -4.40 14.13 -10.06
C GLU A 94 -4.25 14.58 -8.61
N ASP A 95 -3.98 13.65 -7.70
CA ASP A 95 -3.90 13.88 -6.25
C ASP A 95 -2.46 14.12 -5.78
N CYS A 96 -1.47 13.97 -6.66
CA CYS A 96 -0.04 14.09 -6.33
C CYS A 96 0.44 13.12 -5.26
N VAL A 97 -0.28 12.01 -5.04
CA VAL A 97 -0.02 11.04 -3.97
C VAL A 97 1.05 10.03 -4.38
N ARG A 98 1.82 9.58 -3.39
CA ARG A 98 2.81 8.49 -3.52
C ARG A 98 2.41 7.25 -2.73
N PRO A 99 2.85 6.03 -3.12
CA PRO A 99 2.55 4.80 -2.38
C PRO A 99 2.93 4.86 -0.89
N LEU A 100 4.06 5.48 -0.56
CA LEU A 100 4.50 5.66 0.83
C LEU A 100 3.54 6.55 1.62
N GLN A 101 3.06 7.64 1.02
CA GLN A 101 2.05 8.52 1.62
C GLN A 101 0.75 7.77 1.90
N MET A 102 0.30 6.94 0.95
CA MET A 102 -0.90 6.11 1.10
C MET A 102 -0.76 5.10 2.25
N ALA A 103 0.39 4.44 2.37
CA ALA A 103 0.65 3.51 3.46
C ALA A 103 0.66 4.21 4.84
N ILE A 104 1.17 5.45 4.93
CA ILE A 104 1.17 6.25 6.16
C ILE A 104 -0.25 6.69 6.51
N ALA A 105 -0.98 7.26 5.55
CA ALA A 105 -2.35 7.71 5.73
C ALA A 105 -3.24 6.58 6.27
N PHE A 106 -3.07 5.34 5.78
CA PHE A 106 -3.85 4.19 6.25
C PHE A 106 -3.21 3.42 7.42
N CYS A 107 -2.23 4.01 8.11
CA CYS A 107 -1.54 3.48 9.29
C CYS A 107 -1.00 2.04 9.09
N ARG A 108 -0.22 1.82 8.01
CA ARG A 108 0.33 0.51 7.60
C ARG A 108 1.84 0.40 7.85
N PRO A 109 2.32 0.20 9.10
CA PRO A 109 3.75 0.24 9.42
C PRO A 109 4.59 -0.80 8.65
N LEU A 110 4.09 -2.02 8.49
CA LEU A 110 4.81 -3.05 7.71
C LEU A 110 4.98 -2.67 6.24
N THR A 111 3.99 -1.98 5.68
CA THR A 111 4.03 -1.52 4.29
C THR A 111 4.92 -0.31 4.11
N VAL A 112 4.91 0.63 5.07
CA VAL A 112 5.88 1.74 5.14
C VAL A 112 7.29 1.19 5.16
N LYS A 113 7.59 0.24 6.07
CA LYS A 113 8.89 -0.43 6.12
C LYS A 113 9.26 -1.09 4.79
N TRP A 114 8.29 -1.78 4.17
CA TRP A 114 8.51 -2.46 2.89
C TRP A 114 8.85 -1.47 1.77
N LEU A 115 8.09 -0.39 1.62
CA LEU A 115 8.31 0.62 0.58
C LEU A 115 9.66 1.31 0.73
N LEU A 116 10.04 1.69 1.96
CA LEU A 116 11.35 2.28 2.25
C LEU A 116 12.49 1.31 1.92
N ALA A 117 12.36 0.03 2.26
CA ALA A 117 13.34 -1.00 1.92
C ALA A 117 13.48 -1.22 0.40
N HIS A 118 12.51 -0.78 -0.41
CA HIS A 118 12.54 -0.84 -1.87
C HIS A 118 12.86 0.52 -2.51
N GLY A 119 13.36 1.49 -1.73
CA GLY A 119 13.87 2.76 -2.23
C GLY A 119 12.85 3.88 -2.33
N ALA A 120 11.69 3.77 -1.67
CA ALA A 120 10.79 4.92 -1.55
C ALA A 120 11.47 6.06 -0.78
N ASN A 121 11.34 7.29 -1.27
CA ASN A 121 11.93 8.48 -0.66
C ASN A 121 11.22 8.82 0.67
N PRO A 122 11.90 8.80 1.83
CA PRO A 122 11.29 9.18 3.12
C PRO A 122 11.07 10.70 3.26
N ASN A 123 11.62 11.51 2.35
CA ASN A 123 11.71 12.97 2.46
C ASN A 123 11.00 13.69 1.31
N PHE A 124 10.03 13.05 0.63
CA PHE A 124 9.23 13.79 -0.35
C PHE A 124 8.41 14.88 0.35
N MET A 125 8.22 15.99 -0.34
CA MET A 125 7.33 17.06 0.10
C MET A 125 6.06 17.03 -0.73
N ARG A 126 4.95 17.47 -0.12
CA ARG A 126 3.75 17.82 -0.86
C ARG A 126 4.03 19.13 -1.60
N ASP A 127 3.76 19.17 -2.90
CA ASP A 127 4.01 20.35 -3.73
C ASP A 127 2.89 21.40 -3.66
N ASP A 128 1.92 21.24 -2.75
CA ASP A 128 0.76 22.12 -2.72
C ASP A 128 1.09 23.40 -1.96
N ASP A 129 1.25 24.49 -2.71
CA ASP A 129 1.46 25.85 -2.23
C ASP A 129 0.37 26.34 -1.23
N GLU A 130 -0.79 25.67 -1.18
CA GLU A 130 -1.92 26.00 -0.30
C GLU A 130 -1.96 25.21 1.02
N ALA A 131 -1.12 24.19 1.19
CA ALA A 131 -1.06 23.46 2.45
C ALA A 131 -0.31 24.30 3.50
N ILE A 132 -1.01 24.73 4.56
CA ILE A 132 -0.43 25.48 5.69
C ILE A 132 0.78 24.74 6.32
N TYR A 133 0.89 23.43 6.09
CA TYR A 133 2.05 22.61 6.42
C TYR A 133 2.44 21.76 5.20
N ALA A 134 3.70 21.88 4.75
CA ALA A 134 4.30 20.92 3.83
C ALA A 134 4.43 19.58 4.56
N THR A 135 3.46 18.68 4.37
CA THR A 135 3.45 17.42 5.11
C THR A 135 4.45 16.45 4.49
N CYS A 136 5.65 16.37 5.06
CA CYS A 136 6.58 15.28 4.78
C CYS A 136 6.05 13.96 5.41
N PRO A 137 6.57 12.79 5.00
CA PRO A 137 6.18 11.50 5.57
C PRO A 137 6.26 11.42 7.09
N LEU A 138 7.32 11.98 7.68
CA LEU A 138 7.53 11.97 9.12
C LEU A 138 6.47 12.82 9.84
N ASP A 139 6.19 14.02 9.33
CA ASP A 139 5.17 14.92 9.89
C ASP A 139 3.77 14.28 9.86
N ALA A 140 3.40 13.61 8.76
CA ALA A 140 2.15 12.86 8.68
C ALA A 140 2.05 11.77 9.77
N ALA A 141 3.14 11.03 10.00
CA ALA A 141 3.17 9.99 11.02
C ALA A 141 3.08 10.57 12.45
N VAL A 142 3.76 11.70 12.71
CA VAL A 142 3.69 12.45 13.98
C VAL A 142 2.27 12.93 14.25
N TYR A 143 1.63 13.54 13.25
CA TYR A 143 0.25 14.00 13.35
C TYR A 143 -0.71 12.85 13.72
N LEU A 144 -0.58 11.70 13.06
CA LEU A 144 -1.39 10.51 13.34
C LEU A 144 -1.14 9.93 14.74
N ALA A 145 0.08 10.05 15.27
CA ALA A 145 0.41 9.60 16.63
C ALA A 145 -0.24 10.50 17.70
N ILE A 146 -0.29 11.81 17.46
CA ILE A 146 -0.89 12.79 18.38
C ILE A 146 -2.42 12.78 18.29
N ARG A 147 -2.95 12.63 17.07
CA ARG A 147 -4.39 12.66 16.77
C ARG A 147 -4.83 11.38 16.03
N PRO A 148 -4.83 10.22 16.72
CA PRO A 148 -5.20 8.95 16.13
C PRO A 148 -6.70 8.89 15.80
N LYS A 149 -7.05 9.20 14.54
CA LYS A 149 -8.41 9.09 14.01
C LYS A 149 -8.41 8.58 12.57
N ILE A 150 -9.56 8.05 12.16
CA ILE A 150 -9.82 7.68 10.77
C ILE A 150 -10.46 8.91 10.11
N ASP A 151 -9.68 9.62 9.30
CA ASP A 151 -10.13 10.82 8.59
C ASP A 151 -10.48 10.55 7.11
N TRP A 152 -10.34 9.30 6.68
CA TRP A 152 -10.64 8.84 5.33
C TRP A 152 -11.92 8.03 5.29
N ASP A 153 -12.61 8.08 4.16
CA ASP A 153 -13.77 7.23 3.92
C ASP A 153 -13.36 5.76 3.93
N ILE A 154 -14.11 4.94 4.67
CA ILE A 154 -13.87 3.49 4.69
C ILE A 154 -14.14 2.96 3.28
N PRO A 155 -13.11 2.42 2.60
CA PRO A 155 -13.24 1.93 1.23
C PRO A 155 -14.34 0.88 1.14
N LEU A 156 -15.18 0.96 0.12
CA LEU A 156 -16.29 0.03 -0.06
C LEU A 156 -15.80 -1.44 -0.09
N ARG A 157 -14.63 -1.68 -0.68
CA ARG A 157 -13.97 -3.00 -0.73
C ARG A 157 -13.64 -3.58 0.65
N TRP A 158 -13.43 -2.74 1.66
CA TRP A 158 -13.18 -3.18 3.04
C TRP A 158 -14.49 -3.54 3.74
N LYS A 159 -15.55 -2.77 3.51
CA LYS A 159 -16.88 -3.05 4.07
C LYS A 159 -17.37 -4.45 3.67
N PHE A 160 -17.18 -4.83 2.40
CA PHE A 160 -17.52 -6.19 1.93
C PHE A 160 -16.70 -7.31 2.58
N LYS A 161 -15.51 -7.02 3.12
CA LYS A 161 -14.66 -7.99 3.83
C LYS A 161 -14.93 -8.04 5.34
N GLY A 162 -16.00 -7.40 5.82
CA GLY A 162 -16.31 -7.34 7.25
C GLY A 162 -15.30 -6.51 8.03
N PHE A 163 -14.79 -5.43 7.43
CA PHE A 163 -13.81 -4.56 8.07
C PHE A 163 -14.28 -4.06 9.44
N LYS A 164 -13.38 -4.17 10.41
CA LYS A 164 -13.52 -3.57 11.73
C LYS A 164 -12.53 -2.43 11.85
N ALA A 165 -13.03 -1.22 12.09
CA ALA A 165 -12.20 -0.04 12.31
C ALA A 165 -11.18 -0.32 13.43
N PRO A 166 -9.88 -0.02 13.23
CA PRO A 166 -8.90 -0.09 14.30
C PRO A 166 -9.29 0.88 15.42
N SER A 167 -9.03 0.49 16.67
CA SER A 167 -9.19 1.40 17.81
C SER A 167 -8.20 2.57 17.69
N SER A 168 -8.54 3.70 18.30
CA SER A 168 -7.66 4.86 18.37
C SER A 168 -6.28 4.50 18.98
N ASN A 169 -6.26 3.63 20.01
CA ASN A 169 -5.02 3.08 20.58
C ASN A 169 -4.16 2.35 19.55
N ARG A 170 -4.78 1.54 18.68
CA ARG A 170 -4.06 0.79 17.65
C ARG A 170 -3.52 1.71 16.56
N LEU A 171 -4.25 2.75 16.18
CA LEU A 171 -3.79 3.77 15.24
C LEU A 171 -2.58 4.51 15.80
N ALA A 172 -2.63 4.95 17.07
CA ALA A 172 -1.51 5.61 17.73
C ALA A 172 -0.26 4.73 17.77
N GLN A 173 -0.41 3.45 18.13
CA GLN A 173 0.71 2.51 18.16
C GLN A 173 1.32 2.29 16.77
N ASN A 174 0.49 2.14 15.74
CA ASN A 174 0.97 2.01 14.38
C ASN A 174 1.70 3.27 13.91
N ALA A 175 1.19 4.46 14.23
CA ALA A 175 1.81 5.74 13.89
C ALA A 175 3.19 5.90 14.55
N ARG A 176 3.32 5.54 15.84
CA ARG A 176 4.61 5.50 16.55
C ARG A 176 5.63 4.57 15.89
N GLU A 177 5.18 3.38 15.51
CA GLU A 177 6.04 2.45 14.77
C GLU A 177 6.46 3.01 13.41
N MET A 178 5.57 3.74 12.71
CA MET A 178 5.92 4.42 11.46
C MET A 178 6.95 5.54 11.68
N ILE A 179 6.83 6.34 12.74
CA ILE A 179 7.85 7.36 13.10
C ILE A 179 9.21 6.70 13.24
N LYS A 180 9.30 5.65 14.05
CA LYS A 180 10.54 4.88 14.26
C LYS A 180 11.11 4.35 12.95
N ILE A 181 10.27 3.75 12.10
CA ILE A 181 10.68 3.22 10.80
C ILE A 181 11.21 4.33 9.88
N LEU A 182 10.54 5.47 9.83
CA LEU A 182 10.91 6.61 8.98
C LEU A 182 12.24 7.21 9.43
N ARG A 183 12.44 7.43 10.74
CA ARG A 183 13.73 7.90 11.30
C ARG A 183 14.87 6.93 10.97
N GLN A 184 14.63 5.62 11.10
CA GLN A 184 15.61 4.59 10.72
C GLN A 184 15.94 4.60 9.22
N ALA A 185 15.02 5.05 8.37
CA ALA A 185 15.22 5.19 6.94
C ALA A 185 15.86 6.54 6.54
N GLY A 186 16.23 7.39 7.51
CA GLY A 186 16.85 8.69 7.25
C GLY A 186 15.84 9.79 6.91
N ALA A 187 14.63 9.72 7.48
CA ALA A 187 13.68 10.82 7.40
C ALA A 187 14.24 12.07 8.11
N ASP A 188 14.13 13.22 7.45
CA ASP A 188 14.57 14.50 7.97
C ASP A 188 13.55 15.05 9.00
N GLU A 189 14.07 15.49 10.14
CA GLU A 189 13.29 16.08 11.24
C GLU A 189 13.18 17.61 11.12
N GLU A 190 14.02 18.25 10.31
CA GLU A 190 14.02 19.70 10.07
C GLU A 190 12.70 20.26 9.52
N PRO A 191 11.91 19.52 8.71
CA PRO A 191 10.61 19.99 8.27
C PRO A 191 9.52 19.98 9.35
N LEU A 192 9.75 19.31 10.50
CA LEU A 192 8.77 19.25 11.58
C LEU A 192 8.62 20.62 12.27
N GLY A 193 7.42 20.88 12.78
CA GLY A 193 7.17 21.99 13.70
C GLY A 193 8.10 21.92 14.92
N VAL A 194 8.51 23.09 15.43
CA VAL A 194 9.49 23.18 16.52
C VAL A 194 9.07 22.36 17.74
N LEU A 195 7.80 22.44 18.13
CA LEU A 195 7.27 21.71 19.29
C LEU A 195 7.26 20.19 19.06
N GLU A 196 6.86 19.74 17.87
CA GLU A 196 6.84 18.33 17.48
C GLU A 196 8.26 17.76 17.45
N ARG A 197 9.22 18.53 16.93
CA ARG A 197 10.64 18.16 16.88
C ARG A 197 11.25 18.01 18.27
N ASP A 198 11.06 19.00 19.15
CA ASP A 198 11.59 18.97 20.52
C ASP A 198 11.03 17.80 21.36
N HIS A 199 9.82 17.36 21.04
CA HIS A 199 9.13 16.27 21.75
C HIS A 199 9.10 14.95 20.99
N LEU A 200 9.81 14.82 19.86
CA LEU A 200 9.68 13.68 18.95
C LEU A 200 9.95 12.34 19.63
N ASP A 201 11.00 12.25 20.44
CA ASP A 201 11.35 11.02 21.16
C ASP A 201 10.24 10.59 22.14
N SER A 202 9.57 11.55 22.78
CA SER A 202 8.44 11.27 23.69
C SER A 202 7.19 10.84 22.91
N ILE A 203 6.93 11.48 21.77
CA ILE A 203 5.82 11.14 20.87
C ILE A 203 6.01 9.72 20.32
N GLU A 204 7.21 9.39 19.84
CA GLU A 204 7.60 8.06 19.36
C GLU A 204 7.44 7.01 20.47
N ALA A 205 7.95 7.28 21.67
CA ALA A 205 7.85 6.38 22.81
C ALA A 205 6.41 6.24 23.34
N GLY A 206 5.50 7.13 22.95
CA GLY A 206 4.13 7.17 23.46
C GLY A 206 4.03 7.60 24.92
N VAL A 207 5.02 8.34 25.41
CA VAL A 207 5.08 8.87 26.78
C VAL A 207 4.50 10.27 26.79
N PHE A 208 3.83 10.64 27.89
CA PHE A 208 3.33 12.01 28.06
C PHE A 208 4.50 13.01 28.09
N CYS A 209 4.50 13.97 27.16
CA CYS A 209 5.43 15.09 27.15
C CYS A 209 4.76 16.42 27.55
N CYS A 210 3.64 16.78 26.91
CA CYS A 210 2.92 18.04 27.19
C CYS A 210 1.42 17.92 26.92
N PRO A 211 0.59 18.89 27.39
CA PRO A 211 -0.85 18.90 27.13
C PRO A 211 -1.24 18.90 25.64
N GLN A 212 -0.42 19.50 24.77
CA GLN A 212 -0.66 19.56 23.32
C GLN A 212 -0.49 18.19 22.65
N HIS A 213 0.41 17.36 23.15
CA HIS A 213 0.66 15.99 22.67
C HIS A 213 -0.01 14.92 23.52
N LYS A 214 -0.94 15.32 24.40
CA LYS A 214 -1.75 14.38 25.15
C LYS A 214 -2.66 13.63 24.17
N SER A 215 -2.23 12.43 23.79
CA SER A 215 -3.02 11.49 23.02
C SER A 215 -4.39 11.38 23.69
N ARG A 216 -5.47 11.77 23.01
CA ARG A 216 -6.85 11.78 23.56
C ARG A 216 -7.44 10.36 23.68
N LEU A 217 -6.60 9.39 24.00
CA LEU A 217 -6.92 7.96 24.13
C LEU A 217 -7.63 7.66 25.45
#